data_AF-A0A813AG17-F1
#
_entry.id   AF-A0A813AG17-F1
#
_cell.length_a   1.000
_cell.length_b   1.000
_cell.length_c   1.000
_cell.angle_alpha   90.00
_cell.angle_beta   90.00
_cell.angle_gamma   90.00
#
_symmetry.space_group_name_H-M   'P 1'
#
loop_
_entity.id
_entity.type
_entity.pdbx_description
1 polymer ?
#
loop_
_entity_poly.entity_id
_entity_poly.type
_entity_poly.pdbx_seq_one_letter_code
_entity_poly.pdbx_strand_id
1 'polypeptide(L)'
;MPAFFELLRWSFEVCLAGKWPARDWRGIRYPPGTPEARRSGSLLCGGYCGVLVQLNGDLDYYAKWLETPRRSNHLKPCSLCKATFRGSTSWLDNRPGSAWQGTCLTTANWRSHWSPNNPIFRLPGLSGLSCSMDLMHNLYLGWLQYFYGSTMVVLVEDCLPDSPVQNLLYISNFIKEYQKAEKRQFKQRLQKLTMIQPKKGYPKLRGRAADIQSLHGALLELWTQKMDRANTQHRQIRLFLDLNHQLQNLLDEFSPTFGFVS
;
A
#
# COMPACT_ATOMS: atom_id res chain seq x y z
N MET A 1 -13.34 21.80 0.90
CA MET A 1 -12.12 21.03 0.54
C MET A 1 -10.88 21.90 0.43
N PRO A 2 -10.83 22.97 -0.40
CA PRO A 2 -9.64 23.82 -0.52
C PRO A 2 -9.13 24.38 0.82
N ALA A 3 -10.05 24.84 1.67
CA ALA A 3 -9.72 25.39 2.99
C ALA A 3 -8.98 24.40 3.92
N PHE A 4 -9.25 23.09 3.81
CA PHE A 4 -8.59 22.09 4.65
C PHE A 4 -7.10 21.95 4.29
N PHE A 5 -6.79 21.79 3.02
CA PHE A 5 -5.40 21.67 2.57
C PHE A 5 -4.63 22.98 2.63
N GLU A 6 -5.29 24.14 2.46
CA GLU A 6 -4.66 25.44 2.72
C GLU A 6 -4.29 25.60 4.20
N LEU A 7 -5.18 25.19 5.13
CA LEU A 7 -4.87 25.19 6.55
C LEU A 7 -3.73 24.23 6.89
N LEU A 8 -3.72 23.02 6.34
CA LEU A 8 -2.61 22.07 6.54
C LEU A 8 -1.30 22.62 6.01
N ARG A 9 -1.29 23.16 4.78
CA ARG A 9 -0.11 23.82 4.19
C ARG A 9 0.41 24.90 5.13
N TRP A 10 -0.45 25.82 5.57
CA TRP A 10 -0.07 26.89 6.49
C TRP A 10 0.53 26.34 7.79
N SER A 11 -0.10 25.34 8.41
CA SER A 11 0.41 24.74 9.65
C SER A 11 1.80 24.13 9.46
N PHE A 12 2.04 23.43 8.34
CA PHE A 12 3.35 22.85 8.05
C PHE A 12 4.40 23.90 7.69
N GLU A 13 4.03 25.00 7.02
CA GLU A 13 4.94 26.14 6.80
C GLU A 13 5.37 26.77 8.12
N VAL A 14 4.44 26.91 9.07
CA VAL A 14 4.71 27.40 10.43
C VAL A 14 5.65 26.45 11.18
N CYS A 15 5.39 25.14 11.13
CA CYS A 15 6.28 24.14 11.73
C CYS A 15 7.68 24.18 11.13
N LEU A 16 7.79 24.31 9.80
CA LEU A 16 9.07 24.39 9.10
C LEU A 16 9.84 25.66 9.46
N ALA A 17 9.16 26.79 9.61
CA ALA A 17 9.77 28.06 10.02
C ALA A 17 10.25 28.05 11.47
N GLY A 18 9.72 27.16 12.32
CA GLY A 18 10.08 27.06 13.74
C GLY A 18 9.74 28.32 14.55
N LYS A 19 8.77 29.12 14.10
CA LYS A 19 8.36 30.38 14.75
C LYS A 19 6.85 30.52 14.80
N TRP A 20 6.36 31.15 15.86
CA TRP A 20 4.95 31.51 15.97
C TRP A 20 4.56 32.51 14.87
N PRO A 21 3.47 32.26 14.12
CA PRO A 21 3.12 33.08 12.98
C PRO A 21 2.56 34.44 13.40
N ALA A 22 2.75 35.46 12.55
CA ALA A 22 2.14 36.78 12.74
C ALA A 22 0.72 36.90 12.16
N ARG A 23 0.35 35.93 11.32
CA ARG A 23 -0.90 35.90 10.57
C ARG A 23 -1.51 34.51 10.67
N ASP A 24 -2.83 34.44 10.70
CA ASP A 24 -3.55 33.17 10.61
C ASP A 24 -3.42 32.56 9.20
N TRP A 25 -4.04 31.39 9.01
CA TRP A 25 -4.04 30.66 7.75
C TRP A 25 -4.69 31.40 6.57
N ARG A 26 -5.48 32.45 6.85
CA ARG A 26 -6.09 33.33 5.84
C ARG A 26 -5.18 34.52 5.49
N GLY A 27 -4.04 34.65 6.15
CA GLY A 27 -3.14 35.80 6.01
C GLY A 27 -3.56 37.02 6.83
N ILE A 28 -4.54 36.90 7.73
CA ILE A 28 -5.03 38.00 8.57
C ILE A 28 -4.12 38.12 9.79
N ARG A 29 -3.67 39.34 10.10
CA ARG A 29 -2.88 39.58 11.32
C ARG A 29 -3.73 39.35 12.57
N TYR A 30 -3.14 38.75 13.59
CA TYR A 30 -3.79 38.63 14.89
C TYR A 30 -4.06 40.02 15.50
N PRO A 31 -5.23 40.24 16.11
CA PRO A 31 -5.52 41.50 16.79
C PRO A 31 -4.50 41.80 17.90
N PRO A 32 -4.11 43.08 18.12
CA PRO A 32 -3.21 43.43 19.21
C PRO A 32 -3.73 42.94 20.57
N GLY A 33 -2.83 42.42 21.41
CA GLY A 33 -3.15 41.93 22.76
C GLY A 33 -3.61 40.47 22.84
N THR A 34 -3.96 39.80 21.73
CA THR A 34 -4.31 38.38 21.78
C THR A 34 -3.08 37.51 22.15
N PRO A 35 -3.29 36.31 22.71
CA PRO A 35 -2.18 35.38 22.99
C PRO A 35 -1.30 35.09 21.77
N GLU A 36 -1.89 34.95 20.58
CA GLU A 36 -1.18 34.68 19.33
C GLU A 36 -0.34 35.88 18.90
N ALA A 37 -0.90 37.10 18.95
CA ALA A 37 -0.17 38.32 18.62
C ALA A 37 1.04 38.52 19.54
N ARG A 38 0.90 38.22 20.84
CA ARG A 38 2.00 38.30 21.82
C ARG A 38 3.12 37.28 21.57
N ARG A 39 2.78 36.12 21.02
CA ARG A 39 3.77 35.07 20.70
C ARG A 39 4.39 35.24 19.33
N SER A 40 3.81 36.04 18.44
CA SER A 40 4.29 36.22 17.07
C SER A 40 5.80 36.48 17.00
N GLY A 41 6.50 35.74 16.13
CA GLY A 41 7.94 35.87 15.91
C GLY A 41 8.82 35.16 16.95
N SER A 42 8.27 34.78 18.10
CA SER A 42 8.97 33.95 19.08
C SER A 42 9.17 32.52 18.58
N LEU A 43 10.15 31.83 19.15
CA LEU A 43 10.49 30.45 18.78
C LEU A 43 9.31 29.51 19.08
N LEU A 44 8.91 28.76 18.06
CA LEU A 44 8.01 27.63 18.24
C LEU A 44 8.84 26.45 18.75
N CYS A 45 8.30 25.67 19.68
CA CYS A 45 8.95 24.46 20.21
C CYS A 45 10.43 24.68 20.61
N GLY A 46 10.78 25.80 21.24
CA GLY A 46 12.16 26.05 21.69
C GLY A 46 13.18 26.20 20.55
N GLY A 47 12.75 26.43 19.31
CA GLY A 47 13.63 26.65 18.15
C GLY A 47 13.79 25.43 17.24
N TYR A 48 13.19 24.29 17.58
CA TYR A 48 13.10 23.16 16.65
C TYR A 48 12.10 23.46 15.52
N CYS A 49 12.34 22.87 14.35
CA CYS A 49 11.43 22.89 13.22
C CYS A 49 10.89 21.49 12.90
N GLY A 50 9.68 21.45 12.35
CA GLY A 50 9.04 20.24 11.86
C GLY A 50 9.04 20.21 10.34
N VAL A 51 9.44 19.08 9.75
CA VAL A 51 9.42 18.86 8.31
C VAL A 51 8.39 17.79 7.98
N LEU A 52 7.46 18.09 7.07
CA LEU A 52 6.56 17.08 6.52
C LEU A 52 7.35 16.21 5.54
N VAL A 53 7.59 14.96 5.91
CA VAL A 53 8.36 14.01 5.09
C VAL A 53 7.44 13.23 4.14
N GLN A 54 6.27 12.81 4.63
CA GLN A 54 5.46 11.80 3.94
C GLN A 54 3.96 11.93 4.19
N LEU A 55 3.17 11.62 3.15
CA LEU A 55 1.72 11.46 3.16
C LEU A 55 1.39 9.98 2.94
N ASN A 56 0.84 9.30 3.95
CA ASN A 56 0.45 7.90 3.84
C ASN A 56 -1.05 7.78 3.50
N GLY A 57 -1.39 6.94 2.53
CA GLY A 57 -2.76 6.60 2.19
C GLY A 57 -2.85 5.57 1.07
N ASP A 58 -4.08 5.14 0.77
CA ASP A 58 -4.36 4.29 -0.38
C ASP A 58 -4.46 5.11 -1.68
N LEU A 59 -4.54 4.41 -2.81
CA LEU A 59 -4.60 5.02 -4.14
C LEU A 59 -5.90 5.80 -4.40
N ASP A 60 -7.00 5.47 -3.71
CA ASP A 60 -8.27 6.18 -3.84
C ASP A 60 -8.24 7.50 -3.07
N TYR A 61 -7.65 7.51 -1.87
CA TYR A 61 -7.34 8.72 -1.12
C TYR A 61 -6.47 9.66 -1.94
N TYR A 62 -5.38 9.15 -2.52
CA TYR A 62 -4.49 9.97 -3.34
C TYR A 62 -5.18 10.58 -4.55
N ALA A 63 -5.97 9.79 -5.28
CA ALA A 63 -6.65 10.30 -6.45
C ALA A 63 -7.76 11.31 -6.12
N LYS A 64 -8.48 11.11 -5.02
CA LYS A 64 -9.62 11.97 -4.63
C LYS A 64 -9.19 13.23 -3.92
N TRP A 65 -8.20 13.15 -3.03
CA TRP A 65 -7.85 14.23 -2.13
C TRP A 65 -6.56 14.92 -2.54
N LEU A 66 -5.56 14.17 -3.04
CA LEU A 66 -4.28 14.72 -3.50
C LEU A 66 -4.24 14.98 -5.00
N GLU A 67 -5.30 14.61 -5.73
CA GLU A 67 -5.45 14.77 -7.18
C GLU A 67 -4.46 13.93 -8.00
N THR A 68 -3.84 12.90 -7.40
CA THR A 68 -2.89 12.04 -8.12
C THR A 68 -3.58 11.34 -9.29
N PRO A 69 -2.83 10.90 -10.32
CA PRO A 69 -3.42 10.15 -11.41
C PRO A 69 -4.16 8.91 -10.92
N ARG A 70 -5.31 8.63 -11.55
CA ARG A 70 -6.11 7.43 -11.30
C ARG A 70 -5.59 6.28 -12.14
N ARG A 71 -5.58 5.06 -11.59
CA ARG A 71 -5.20 3.84 -12.33
C ARG A 71 -5.99 3.63 -13.63
N SER A 72 -7.24 4.12 -13.69
CA SER A 72 -8.10 4.02 -14.87
C SER A 72 -7.68 4.94 -16.01
N ASN A 73 -6.78 5.89 -15.76
CA ASN A 73 -6.17 6.70 -16.81
C ASN A 73 -5.07 5.90 -17.50
N HIS A 74 -5.42 5.22 -18.59
CA HIS A 74 -4.49 4.36 -19.34
C HIS A 74 -3.27 5.11 -19.90
N LEU A 75 -3.31 6.43 -20.07
CA LEU A 75 -2.20 7.22 -20.60
C LEU A 75 -1.22 7.69 -19.52
N LYS A 76 -1.70 7.89 -18.29
CA LYS A 76 -0.90 8.35 -17.14
C LYS A 76 -1.49 7.76 -15.86
N PRO A 77 -1.29 6.47 -15.55
CA PRO A 77 -1.93 5.80 -14.43
C PRO A 77 -1.17 5.98 -13.11
N CYS A 78 0.05 6.53 -13.13
CA CYS A 78 0.96 6.55 -11.98
C CYS A 78 1.44 7.98 -11.66
N SER A 79 1.61 8.30 -10.38
CA SER A 79 2.22 9.54 -9.89
C SER A 79 3.75 9.48 -9.77
N LEU A 80 4.35 8.30 -9.98
CA LEU A 80 5.77 8.02 -9.71
C LEU A 80 6.58 7.66 -10.97
N CYS A 81 5.94 7.34 -12.08
CA CYS A 81 6.60 7.04 -13.35
C CYS A 81 5.71 7.43 -14.54
N LYS A 82 6.29 7.48 -15.73
CA LYS A 82 5.56 7.80 -16.98
C LYS A 82 5.03 6.54 -17.68
N ALA A 83 4.78 5.47 -16.93
CA ALA A 83 4.24 4.24 -17.49
C ALA A 83 2.86 4.48 -18.12
N THR A 84 2.47 3.61 -19.05
CA THR A 84 1.17 3.60 -19.71
C THR A 84 0.52 2.23 -19.57
N PHE A 85 -0.76 2.08 -19.87
CA PHE A 85 -1.38 0.75 -19.92
C PHE A 85 -0.90 -0.06 -21.12
N ARG A 86 -0.68 0.59 -22.27
CA ARG A 86 -0.22 -0.03 -23.53
C ARG A 86 0.89 0.78 -24.17
N GLY A 87 1.64 0.15 -25.07
CA GLY A 87 2.76 0.78 -25.78
C GLY A 87 4.11 0.39 -25.21
N SER A 88 5.17 1.06 -25.66
CA SER A 88 6.56 0.76 -25.30
C SER A 88 6.84 0.89 -23.80
N THR A 89 6.17 1.82 -23.11
CA THR A 89 6.28 2.05 -21.66
C THR A 89 5.13 1.41 -20.89
N SER A 90 4.58 0.29 -21.38
CA SER A 90 3.48 -0.39 -20.68
C SER A 90 3.93 -0.98 -19.34
N TRP A 91 3.20 -0.71 -18.26
CA TRP A 91 3.44 -1.34 -16.95
C TRP A 91 3.09 -2.84 -16.92
N LEU A 92 2.48 -3.38 -17.98
CA LEU A 92 2.28 -4.83 -18.12
C LEU A 92 3.59 -5.58 -18.39
N ASP A 93 4.62 -4.89 -18.89
CA ASP A 93 5.95 -5.47 -19.04
C ASP A 93 6.73 -5.38 -17.72
N ASN A 94 6.68 -6.44 -16.92
CA ASN A 94 7.35 -6.53 -15.63
C ASN A 94 8.74 -7.21 -15.69
N ARG A 95 9.30 -7.39 -16.89
CA ARG A 95 10.65 -7.94 -17.01
C ARG A 95 11.67 -6.93 -16.46
N PRO A 96 12.78 -7.39 -15.84
CA PRO A 96 13.87 -6.50 -15.47
C PRO A 96 14.34 -5.67 -16.68
N GLY A 97 14.48 -4.36 -16.50
CA GLY A 97 14.90 -3.46 -17.57
C GLY A 97 13.80 -3.08 -18.58
N SER A 98 12.53 -3.37 -18.29
CA SER A 98 11.43 -2.90 -19.13
C SER A 98 11.41 -1.37 -19.22
N ALA A 99 11.00 -0.83 -20.37
CA ALA A 99 11.23 0.57 -20.69
C ALA A 99 10.57 1.54 -19.70
N TRP A 100 9.44 1.16 -19.08
CA TRP A 100 8.75 2.02 -18.11
C TRP A 100 9.59 2.23 -16.83
N GLN A 101 10.46 1.29 -16.44
CA GLN A 101 11.31 1.43 -15.26
C GLN A 101 12.29 2.61 -15.40
N GLY A 102 12.75 2.88 -16.63
CA GLY A 102 13.57 4.06 -16.96
C GLY A 102 12.80 5.38 -16.97
N THR A 103 11.49 5.36 -16.73
CA THR A 103 10.62 6.56 -16.74
C THR A 103 10.22 7.04 -15.35
N CYS A 104 10.82 6.50 -14.29
CA CYS A 104 10.61 6.95 -12.92
C CYS A 104 10.85 8.46 -12.78
N LEU A 105 9.95 9.11 -12.06
CA LEU A 105 9.96 10.55 -11.85
C LEU A 105 10.90 10.90 -10.70
N THR A 106 11.50 12.07 -10.78
CA THR A 106 12.32 12.68 -9.73
C THR A 106 11.62 13.94 -9.21
N THR A 107 12.06 14.45 -8.07
CA THR A 107 11.55 15.75 -7.55
C THR A 107 11.66 16.87 -8.58
N ALA A 108 12.69 16.85 -9.43
CA ALA A 108 12.93 17.84 -10.48
C ALA A 108 11.93 17.77 -11.64
N ASN A 109 11.55 16.56 -12.08
CA ASN A 109 10.71 16.40 -13.28
C ASN A 109 9.24 16.10 -12.95
N TRP A 110 8.92 15.78 -11.70
CA TRP A 110 7.58 15.33 -11.32
C TRP A 110 6.50 16.36 -11.64
N ARG A 111 6.74 17.65 -11.36
CA ARG A 111 5.77 18.72 -11.68
C ARG A 111 5.49 18.87 -13.17
N SER A 112 6.48 18.59 -14.02
CA SER A 112 6.27 18.62 -15.48
C SER A 112 5.37 17.48 -15.96
N HIS A 113 5.37 16.35 -15.24
CA HIS A 113 4.52 15.21 -15.53
C HIS A 113 3.12 15.39 -14.97
N TRP A 114 3.03 15.89 -13.74
CA TRP A 114 1.79 16.08 -13.00
C TRP A 114 1.84 17.35 -12.13
N SER A 115 0.89 18.26 -12.36
CA SER A 115 0.76 19.53 -11.63
C SER A 115 -0.54 19.53 -10.80
N PRO A 116 -0.52 18.98 -9.57
CA PRO A 116 -1.67 19.11 -8.67
C PRO A 116 -1.97 20.58 -8.35
N ASN A 117 -3.25 20.90 -8.22
CA ASN A 117 -3.72 22.15 -7.65
C ASN A 117 -3.79 22.08 -6.12
N ASN A 118 -3.74 20.88 -5.53
CA ASN A 118 -3.79 20.69 -4.08
C ASN A 118 -2.68 21.51 -3.38
N PRO A 119 -3.05 22.39 -2.41
CA PRO A 119 -2.11 23.26 -1.70
C PRO A 119 -0.97 22.55 -1.00
N ILE A 120 -1.14 21.30 -0.55
CA ILE A 120 -0.10 20.57 0.18
C ILE A 120 1.19 20.46 -0.65
N PHE A 121 1.07 20.28 -1.97
CA PHE A 121 2.23 20.21 -2.86
C PHE A 121 2.84 21.58 -3.18
N ARG A 122 2.42 22.67 -2.55
CA ARG A 122 3.16 23.95 -2.60
C ARG A 122 4.22 24.03 -1.50
N LEU A 123 4.19 23.11 -0.53
CA LEU A 123 5.25 23.00 0.48
C LEU A 123 6.61 22.69 -0.18
N PRO A 124 7.71 23.29 0.30
CA PRO A 124 9.05 22.99 -0.17
C PRO A 124 9.36 21.49 -0.07
N GLY A 125 9.92 20.92 -1.14
CA GLY A 125 10.36 19.52 -1.18
C GLY A 125 9.26 18.48 -1.40
N LEU A 126 7.97 18.82 -1.27
CA LEU A 126 6.91 17.84 -1.51
C LEU A 126 6.68 17.57 -2.99
N SER A 127 6.55 16.27 -3.29
CA SER A 127 6.21 15.74 -4.62
C SER A 127 5.43 14.42 -4.47
N GLY A 128 5.19 13.73 -5.56
CA GLY A 128 4.54 12.41 -5.54
C GLY A 128 5.42 11.38 -4.83
N LEU A 129 6.73 11.59 -4.79
CA LEU A 129 7.67 10.77 -4.02
C LEU A 129 7.45 10.87 -2.51
N SER A 130 6.75 11.91 -2.04
CA SER A 130 6.34 12.05 -0.64
C SER A 130 5.05 11.28 -0.35
N CYS A 131 4.40 10.66 -1.34
CA CYS A 131 3.21 9.83 -1.14
C CYS A 131 3.65 8.38 -0.91
N SER A 132 3.56 7.89 0.31
CA SER A 132 3.84 6.49 0.64
C SER A 132 2.59 5.65 0.66
N MET A 133 2.48 4.80 -0.36
CA MET A 133 1.37 3.88 -0.54
C MET A 133 1.18 2.98 0.68
N ASP A 134 -0.07 2.87 1.14
CA ASP A 134 -0.40 1.97 2.24
C ASP A 134 -0.13 0.50 1.87
N LEU A 135 0.70 -0.17 2.66
CA LEU A 135 1.07 -1.56 2.48
C LEU A 135 -0.17 -2.47 2.55
N MET A 136 -1.12 -2.19 3.47
CA MET A 136 -2.27 -3.07 3.67
C MET A 136 -3.17 -3.11 2.43
N HIS A 137 -3.41 -1.96 1.80
CA HIS A 137 -4.22 -1.88 0.59
C HIS A 137 -3.49 -2.32 -0.68
N ASN A 138 -2.17 -2.11 -0.78
CA ASN A 138 -1.42 -2.42 -2.02
C ASN A 138 -0.89 -3.85 -2.07
N LEU A 139 -0.39 -4.37 -0.95
CA LEU A 139 0.10 -5.74 -0.85
C LEU A 139 -1.06 -6.69 -0.56
N TYR A 140 -1.63 -6.61 0.66
CA TYR A 140 -2.58 -7.62 1.14
C TYR A 140 -3.93 -7.57 0.41
N LEU A 141 -4.60 -6.41 0.36
CA LEU A 141 -5.88 -6.26 -0.37
C LEU A 141 -5.69 -6.01 -1.87
N GLY A 142 -4.45 -5.73 -2.28
CA GLY A 142 -4.07 -5.51 -3.66
C GLY A 142 -3.79 -6.84 -4.33
N TRP A 143 -2.55 -7.05 -4.75
CA TRP A 143 -2.22 -8.19 -5.61
C TRP A 143 -2.16 -9.53 -4.85
N LEU A 144 -1.85 -9.56 -3.55
CA LEU A 144 -1.70 -10.82 -2.81
C LEU A 144 -3.02 -11.58 -2.65
N GLN A 145 -4.16 -10.88 -2.57
CA GLN A 145 -5.49 -11.50 -2.61
C GLN A 145 -5.75 -12.27 -3.91
N TYR A 146 -5.29 -11.73 -5.04
CA TYR A 146 -5.42 -12.41 -6.33
C TYR A 146 -4.48 -13.62 -6.38
N PHE A 147 -3.23 -13.44 -5.95
CA PHE A 147 -2.25 -14.53 -5.92
C PHE A 147 -2.71 -15.70 -5.03
N TYR A 148 -3.15 -15.44 -3.80
CA TYR A 148 -3.68 -16.48 -2.92
C TYR A 148 -4.99 -17.07 -3.43
N GLY A 149 -5.87 -16.26 -4.01
CA GLY A 149 -7.08 -16.76 -4.67
C GLY A 149 -6.74 -17.77 -5.77
N SER A 150 -5.83 -17.40 -6.68
CA SER A 150 -5.36 -18.27 -7.77
C SER A 150 -4.67 -19.53 -7.24
N THR A 151 -3.81 -19.39 -6.24
CA THR A 151 -3.12 -20.52 -5.60
C THR A 151 -4.12 -21.50 -5.00
N MET A 152 -5.14 -21.00 -4.30
CA MET A 152 -6.19 -21.86 -3.75
C MET A 152 -7.06 -22.51 -4.82
N VAL A 153 -7.31 -21.84 -5.95
CA VAL A 153 -8.02 -22.47 -7.09
C VAL A 153 -7.20 -23.64 -7.64
N VAL A 154 -5.89 -23.47 -7.86
CA VAL A 154 -5.04 -24.59 -8.32
C VAL A 154 -5.01 -25.72 -7.28
N LEU A 155 -4.93 -25.40 -5.98
CA LEU A 155 -5.04 -26.44 -4.95
C LEU A 155 -6.36 -27.21 -5.03
N VAL A 156 -7.46 -26.51 -5.23
CA VAL A 156 -8.82 -27.07 -5.24
C VAL A 156 -9.11 -27.89 -6.49
N GLU A 157 -8.63 -27.47 -7.65
CA GLU A 157 -8.97 -28.08 -8.93
C GLU A 157 -7.92 -29.12 -9.38
N ASP A 158 -6.64 -28.89 -9.09
CA ASP A 158 -5.54 -29.67 -9.68
C ASP A 158 -4.73 -30.51 -8.67
N CYS A 159 -4.60 -30.06 -7.42
CA CYS A 159 -3.71 -30.71 -6.44
C CYS A 159 -4.41 -31.62 -5.42
N LEU A 160 -5.70 -31.42 -5.17
CA LEU A 160 -6.46 -32.15 -4.16
C LEU A 160 -7.49 -33.07 -4.82
N PRO A 161 -7.73 -34.28 -4.27
CA PRO A 161 -8.43 -35.34 -4.99
C PRO A 161 -9.96 -35.26 -4.92
N ASP A 162 -10.53 -34.52 -3.97
CA ASP A 162 -11.98 -34.53 -3.74
C ASP A 162 -12.73 -33.50 -4.59
N SER A 163 -14.05 -33.41 -4.40
CA SER A 163 -14.84 -32.35 -5.05
C SER A 163 -14.36 -30.94 -4.62
N PRO A 164 -14.52 -29.91 -5.47
CA PRO A 164 -13.99 -28.58 -5.19
C PRO A 164 -14.37 -27.97 -3.83
N VAL A 165 -15.62 -28.20 -3.39
CA VAL A 165 -16.10 -27.71 -2.08
C VAL A 165 -15.45 -28.47 -0.93
N GLN A 166 -15.25 -29.79 -1.06
CA GLN A 166 -14.58 -30.59 -0.03
C GLN A 166 -13.09 -30.24 0.06
N ASN A 167 -12.42 -30.04 -1.09
CA ASN A 167 -11.05 -29.54 -1.13
C ASN A 167 -10.92 -28.18 -0.45
N LEU A 168 -11.86 -27.26 -0.68
CA LEU A 168 -11.86 -25.96 -0.01
C LEU A 168 -12.07 -26.08 1.51
N LEU A 169 -12.93 -26.99 1.97
CA LEU A 169 -13.10 -27.28 3.40
C LEU A 169 -11.84 -27.89 4.02
N TYR A 170 -11.16 -28.78 3.30
CA TYR A 170 -9.87 -29.32 3.71
C TYR A 170 -8.83 -28.20 3.91
N ILE A 171 -8.70 -27.28 2.95
CA ILE A 171 -7.82 -26.10 3.04
C ILE A 171 -8.20 -25.25 4.28
N SER A 172 -9.50 -25.00 4.48
CA SER A 172 -10.02 -24.24 5.63
C SER A 172 -9.60 -24.85 6.97
N ASN A 173 -9.73 -26.17 7.10
CA ASN A 173 -9.37 -26.88 8.33
C ASN A 173 -7.86 -26.90 8.54
N PHE A 174 -7.08 -27.13 7.47
CA PHE A 174 -5.63 -27.06 7.53
C PHE A 174 -5.15 -25.70 8.06
N ILE A 175 -5.66 -24.59 7.51
CA ILE A 175 -5.28 -23.24 7.93
C ILE A 175 -5.60 -23.02 9.41
N LYS A 176 -6.78 -23.44 9.86
CA LYS A 176 -7.18 -23.31 11.27
C LYS A 176 -6.24 -24.08 12.20
N GLU A 177 -5.91 -25.32 11.84
CA GLU A 177 -5.03 -26.16 12.63
C GLU A 177 -3.60 -25.59 12.68
N TYR A 178 -3.06 -25.19 11.53
CA TYR A 178 -1.74 -24.56 11.43
C TYR A 178 -1.64 -23.31 12.30
N GLN A 179 -2.68 -22.46 12.28
CA GLN A 179 -2.66 -21.16 12.96
C GLN A 179 -3.12 -21.22 14.43
N LYS A 180 -3.31 -22.41 15.04
CA LYS A 180 -3.77 -22.53 16.43
C LYS A 180 -2.88 -21.77 17.43
N ALA A 181 -1.57 -21.83 17.24
CA ALA A 181 -0.58 -21.15 18.10
C ALA A 181 -0.21 -19.74 17.60
N GLU A 182 -0.74 -19.30 16.47
CA GLU A 182 -0.38 -18.03 15.84
C GLU A 182 -1.12 -16.85 16.46
N LYS A 183 -0.42 -15.72 16.60
CA LYS A 183 -1.00 -14.49 17.15
C LYS A 183 -2.13 -13.93 16.28
N ARG A 184 -2.06 -14.14 14.95
CA ARG A 184 -3.05 -13.67 13.97
C ARG A 184 -3.56 -14.85 13.18
N GLN A 185 -4.89 -15.01 13.18
CA GLN A 185 -5.56 -16.12 12.51
C GLN A 185 -6.46 -15.63 11.39
N PHE A 186 -6.55 -16.43 10.33
CA PHE A 186 -7.46 -16.22 9.23
C PHE A 186 -8.90 -16.48 9.69
N LYS A 187 -9.72 -15.42 9.72
CA LYS A 187 -11.08 -15.51 10.29
C LYS A 187 -12.18 -15.86 9.29
N GLN A 188 -11.88 -15.86 7.99
CA GLN A 188 -12.91 -16.08 6.97
C GLN A 188 -13.24 -17.57 6.84
N ARG A 189 -14.52 -17.87 6.62
CA ARG A 189 -14.98 -19.25 6.44
C ARG A 189 -14.90 -19.62 4.95
N LEU A 190 -13.96 -20.51 4.61
CA LEU A 190 -13.85 -21.06 3.25
C LEU A 190 -14.84 -22.22 3.06
N GLN A 191 -16.12 -21.89 2.88
CA GLN A 191 -17.22 -22.87 2.70
C GLN A 191 -17.85 -22.80 1.30
N LYS A 192 -17.50 -21.79 0.50
CA LYS A 192 -18.07 -21.56 -0.83
C LYS A 192 -16.95 -21.15 -1.77
N LEU A 193 -16.96 -21.69 -3.00
CA LEU A 193 -15.96 -21.36 -4.03
C LEU A 193 -15.90 -19.85 -4.33
N THR A 194 -17.01 -19.12 -4.13
CA THR A 194 -17.05 -17.65 -4.28
C THR A 194 -16.15 -16.88 -3.32
N MET A 195 -15.58 -17.54 -2.31
CA MET A 195 -14.55 -16.99 -1.42
C MET A 195 -13.18 -16.87 -2.10
N ILE A 196 -12.88 -17.72 -3.09
CA ILE A 196 -11.59 -17.73 -3.81
C ILE A 196 -11.76 -17.41 -5.31
N GLN A 197 -12.96 -17.62 -5.85
CA GLN A 197 -13.30 -17.40 -7.26
C GLN A 197 -14.60 -16.57 -7.35
N PRO A 198 -14.52 -15.23 -7.45
CA PRO A 198 -15.72 -14.41 -7.61
C PRO A 198 -16.45 -14.75 -8.91
N LYS A 199 -17.76 -14.46 -8.97
CA LYS A 199 -18.60 -14.72 -10.17
C LYS A 199 -18.07 -14.05 -11.44
N LYS A 200 -17.34 -12.94 -11.31
CA LYS A 200 -16.75 -12.18 -12.41
C LYS A 200 -15.32 -11.82 -12.08
N GLY A 201 -14.44 -11.95 -13.07
CA GLY A 201 -13.02 -11.60 -12.97
C GLY A 201 -12.14 -12.78 -12.58
N TYR A 202 -10.89 -12.46 -12.25
CA TYR A 202 -9.88 -13.44 -11.85
C TYR A 202 -10.13 -14.01 -10.45
N PRO A 203 -9.56 -15.18 -10.14
CA PRO A 203 -9.51 -15.68 -8.77
C PRO A 203 -9.06 -14.58 -7.80
N LYS A 204 -9.79 -14.44 -6.70
CA LYS A 204 -9.53 -13.45 -5.66
C LYS A 204 -10.05 -13.95 -4.33
N LEU A 205 -9.14 -14.11 -3.37
CA LEU A 205 -9.48 -14.45 -2.01
C LEU A 205 -10.18 -13.28 -1.31
N ARG A 206 -11.36 -13.53 -0.76
CA ARG A 206 -12.07 -12.56 0.08
C ARG A 206 -11.51 -12.57 1.50
N GLY A 207 -11.28 -11.38 2.06
CA GLY A 207 -10.87 -11.20 3.45
C GLY A 207 -10.43 -9.78 3.73
N ARG A 208 -10.20 -9.48 5.01
CA ARG A 208 -9.56 -8.23 5.44
C ARG A 208 -8.05 -8.36 5.28
N ALA A 209 -7.34 -7.23 5.21
CA ALA A 209 -5.89 -7.20 5.05
C ALA A 209 -5.17 -8.09 6.08
N ALA A 210 -5.56 -8.01 7.36
CA ALA A 210 -5.00 -8.85 8.42
C ALA A 210 -5.28 -10.34 8.24
N ASP A 211 -6.44 -10.71 7.67
CA ASP A 211 -6.76 -12.10 7.37
C ASP A 211 -5.76 -12.60 6.30
N ILE A 212 -5.61 -11.86 5.19
CA ILE A 212 -4.67 -12.18 4.11
C ILE A 212 -3.23 -12.23 4.60
N GLN A 213 -2.81 -11.24 5.39
CA GLN A 213 -1.46 -11.16 5.97
C GLN A 213 -1.09 -12.46 6.68
N SER A 214 -1.98 -12.99 7.52
CA SER A 214 -1.71 -14.18 8.36
C SER A 214 -1.52 -15.48 7.58
N LEU A 215 -1.91 -15.55 6.30
CA LEU A 215 -1.90 -16.80 5.54
C LEU A 215 -0.53 -17.23 5.02
N HIS A 216 0.49 -16.37 5.07
CA HIS A 216 1.80 -16.62 4.47
C HIS A 216 2.42 -17.97 4.85
N GLY A 217 2.46 -18.32 6.15
CA GLY A 217 3.01 -19.61 6.61
C GLY A 217 2.13 -20.81 6.25
N ALA A 218 0.82 -20.73 6.57
CA ALA A 218 -0.09 -21.85 6.35
C ALA A 218 -0.22 -22.23 4.87
N LEU A 219 -0.32 -21.25 3.97
CA LEU A 219 -0.45 -21.51 2.55
C LEU A 219 0.86 -22.04 1.94
N LEU A 220 2.00 -21.53 2.41
CA LEU A 220 3.32 -22.04 2.05
C LEU A 220 3.40 -23.53 2.37
N GLU A 221 3.18 -23.89 3.63
CA GLU A 221 3.27 -25.27 4.12
C GLU A 221 2.32 -26.21 3.36
N LEU A 222 1.04 -25.83 3.26
CA LEU A 222 0.04 -26.63 2.53
C LEU A 222 0.44 -26.84 1.07
N TRP A 223 0.90 -25.79 0.40
CA TRP A 223 1.33 -25.88 -1.00
C TRP A 223 2.48 -26.87 -1.17
N THR A 224 3.49 -26.86 -0.29
CA THR A 224 4.60 -27.81 -0.38
C THR A 224 4.19 -29.26 -0.20
N GLN A 225 3.19 -29.50 0.66
CA GLN A 225 2.70 -30.86 0.88
C GLN A 225 1.92 -31.40 -0.33
N LYS A 226 1.27 -30.53 -1.11
CA LYS A 226 0.30 -30.93 -2.15
C LYS A 226 0.77 -30.66 -3.57
N MET A 227 1.78 -29.84 -3.78
CA MET A 227 2.29 -29.52 -5.11
C MET A 227 2.90 -30.75 -5.80
N ASP A 228 2.64 -30.89 -7.10
CA ASP A 228 3.51 -31.67 -7.97
C ASP A 228 4.90 -31.01 -8.09
N ARG A 229 5.95 -31.73 -7.67
CA ARG A 229 7.35 -31.27 -7.70
C ARG A 229 7.97 -31.33 -9.10
N ALA A 230 7.43 -32.14 -10.01
CA ALA A 230 7.88 -32.17 -11.39
C ALA A 230 7.35 -30.98 -12.19
N ASN A 231 6.20 -30.42 -11.79
CA ASN A 231 5.58 -29.27 -12.45
C ASN A 231 6.37 -27.97 -12.18
N THR A 232 6.82 -27.31 -13.26
CA THR A 232 7.59 -26.05 -13.19
C THR A 232 6.77 -24.89 -12.62
N GLN A 233 5.51 -24.74 -13.01
CA GLN A 233 4.64 -23.68 -12.50
C GLN A 233 4.40 -23.85 -10.99
N HIS A 234 4.25 -25.10 -10.54
CA HIS A 234 4.08 -25.38 -9.11
C HIS A 234 5.30 -25.02 -8.27
N ARG A 235 6.50 -25.28 -8.81
CA ARG A 235 7.77 -24.85 -8.20
C ARG A 235 7.89 -23.32 -8.14
N GLN A 236 7.43 -22.61 -9.18
CA GLN A 236 7.41 -21.14 -9.19
C GLN A 236 6.44 -20.59 -8.14
N ILE A 237 5.23 -21.17 -8.00
CA ILE A 237 4.28 -20.78 -6.95
C ILE A 237 4.88 -21.01 -5.57
N ARG A 238 5.54 -22.16 -5.34
CA ARG A 238 6.22 -22.43 -4.06
C ARG A 238 7.31 -21.43 -3.77
N LEU A 239 8.18 -21.12 -4.74
CA LEU A 239 9.22 -20.11 -4.58
C LEU A 239 8.63 -18.75 -4.20
N PHE A 240 7.53 -18.36 -4.85
CA PHE A 240 6.85 -17.11 -4.53
C PHE A 240 6.30 -17.10 -3.10
N LEU A 241 5.60 -18.17 -2.68
CA LEU A 241 5.08 -18.30 -1.33
C LEU A 241 6.21 -18.23 -0.29
N ASP A 242 7.37 -18.82 -0.61
CA ASP A 242 8.53 -18.87 0.26
C ASP A 242 9.12 -17.46 0.45
N LEU A 243 9.37 -16.74 -0.65
CA LEU A 243 9.83 -15.36 -0.62
C LEU A 243 8.84 -14.44 0.11
N ASN A 244 7.54 -14.64 -0.10
CA ASN A 244 6.51 -13.90 0.60
C ASN A 244 6.51 -14.22 2.11
N HIS A 245 6.69 -15.49 2.51
CA HIS A 245 6.80 -15.85 3.91
C HIS A 245 8.04 -15.22 4.57
N GLN A 246 9.19 -15.22 3.89
CA GLN A 246 10.41 -14.55 4.36
C GLN A 246 10.19 -13.03 4.52
N LEU A 247 9.55 -12.37 3.54
CA LEU A 247 9.20 -10.95 3.63
C LEU A 247 8.32 -10.66 4.86
N GLN A 248 7.33 -11.51 5.14
CA GLN A 248 6.46 -11.31 6.29
C GLN A 248 7.19 -11.50 7.62
N ASN A 249 8.07 -12.49 7.71
CA ASN A 249 8.90 -12.67 8.90
C ASN A 249 9.79 -11.44 9.13
N LEU A 250 10.37 -10.89 8.07
CA LEU A 250 11.17 -9.66 8.13
C LEU A 250 10.34 -8.46 8.62
N LEU A 251 9.12 -8.30 8.11
CA LEU A 251 8.22 -7.21 8.52
C LEU A 251 7.74 -7.35 9.97
N ASP A 252 7.55 -8.58 10.45
CA ASP A 252 7.16 -8.84 11.83
C ASP A 252 8.35 -8.65 12.79
N GLU A 253 9.56 -9.08 12.39
CA GLU A 253 10.81 -8.86 13.12
C GLU A 253 11.12 -7.37 13.28
N PHE A 254 11.03 -6.62 12.18
CA PHE A 254 11.31 -5.18 12.14
C PHE A 254 10.06 -4.30 12.23
N SER A 255 9.04 -4.79 12.94
CA SER A 255 7.77 -4.08 13.07
C SER A 255 7.98 -2.71 13.74
N PRO A 256 7.43 -1.61 13.18
CA PRO A 256 7.56 -0.26 13.74
C PRO A 256 7.05 -0.15 15.18
N THR A 257 6.17 -1.06 15.61
CA THR A 257 5.63 -1.13 16.97
C THR A 257 6.72 -1.34 18.02
N PHE A 258 7.80 -2.03 17.68
CA PHE A 258 8.89 -2.34 18.62
C PHE A 258 10.07 -1.38 18.49
N GLY A 259 10.09 -0.55 17.45
CA GLY A 259 11.18 0.37 17.14
C GLY A 259 12.44 -0.37 16.68
N PHE A 260 13.19 0.22 15.75
CA PHE A 260 14.59 -0.14 15.57
C PHE A 260 15.36 0.53 16.69
N VAL A 261 15.64 -0.19 17.78
CA VAL A 261 16.64 0.24 18.77
C VAL A 261 17.94 -0.43 18.37
N SER A 262 18.67 0.21 17.46
CA SER A 262 20.12 -0.03 17.29
C SER A 262 20.87 0.71 18.36
#